data_AF-H1B6Q2-F1
#
_entry.id   AF-H1B6Q2-F1
#
_cell.length_a   1.000
_cell.length_b   1.000
_cell.length_c   1.000
_cell.angle_alpha   90.00
_cell.angle_beta   90.00
_cell.angle_gamma   90.00
#
_symmetry.space_group_name_H-M   'P 1'
#
loop_
_entity.id
_entity.type
_entity.pdbx_description
1 polymer ?
#
loop_
_entity_poly.entity_id
_entity_poly.type
_entity_poly.pdbx_seq_one_letter_code
_entity_poly.pdbx_strand_id
1 'polypeptide(L)'
;MVPMWIVGLLAPALTWLALYFDILPKITTLFSFWYLPGPICSYAVGGMIGLLFTFFIFVLSWIIYYPFFKVYDRQCMQKEEEDEKKKDQLAKRKAMRERTEEA
;
A
#
# COMPACT_ATOMS: atom_id res chain seq x y z
N MET A 1 0.27 5.96 -5.89
CA MET A 1 0.78 6.80 -4.77
C MET A 1 -0.34 7.46 -3.96
N VAL A 2 -1.49 7.80 -4.55
CA VAL A 2 -2.67 8.35 -3.85
C VAL A 2 -3.01 7.67 -2.50
N PRO A 3 -3.10 6.31 -2.39
CA PRO A 3 -3.40 5.67 -1.10
C PRO A 3 -2.35 5.93 -0.02
N MET A 4 -1.07 6.06 -0.41
CA MET A 4 0.03 6.36 0.52
C MET A 4 -0.10 7.75 1.12
N TRP A 5 -0.48 8.75 0.32
CA TRP A 5 -0.69 10.12 0.81
C TRP A 5 -1.92 10.23 1.71
N ILE A 6 -3.00 9.53 1.36
CA ILE A 6 -4.22 9.49 2.18
C ILE A 6 -3.88 8.90 3.55
N VAL A 7 -3.27 7.71 3.60
CA VAL A 7 -2.89 7.08 4.88
C VAL A 7 -1.81 7.89 5.61
N GLY A 8 -0.85 8.45 4.88
CA GLY A 8 0.25 9.27 5.42
C GLY A 8 -0.21 10.58 6.05
N LEU A 9 -1.33 11.16 5.62
CA LEU A 9 -1.94 12.33 6.29
C LEU A 9 -2.94 11.92 7.36
N LEU A 10 -3.67 10.83 7.12
CA LEU A 10 -4.74 10.38 8.00
C LEU A 10 -4.21 9.76 9.30
N ALA A 11 -3.12 9.00 9.25
CA ALA A 11 -2.48 8.43 10.44
C ALA A 11 -1.99 9.50 11.45
N PRO A 12 -1.19 10.52 11.06
CA PRO A 12 -0.78 11.57 12.00
C PRO A 12 -1.97 12.46 12.44
N ALA A 13 -2.95 12.71 11.57
CA ALA A 13 -4.17 13.45 11.97
C ALA A 13 -4.96 12.71 13.07
N LEU A 14 -5.18 11.40 12.90
CA LEU A 14 -5.83 10.57 13.92
C LEU A 14 -4.99 10.48 15.20
N THR A 15 -3.67 10.34 15.08
CA THR A 15 -2.76 10.28 16.23
C THR A 15 -2.81 11.59 17.04
N TRP A 16 -2.83 12.74 16.36
CA TRP A 16 -3.00 14.04 17.00
C TRP A 16 -4.33 14.14 17.75
N LEU A 17 -5.43 13.73 17.13
CA LEU A 17 -6.74 13.71 17.78
C LEU A 17 -6.76 12.80 19.01
N ALA A 18 -6.16 11.60 18.92
CA ALA A 18 -6.09 10.67 20.03
C ALA A 18 -5.25 11.19 21.20
N LEU A 19 -4.18 11.96 20.93
CA LEU A 19 -3.41 12.66 21.96
C LEU A 19 -4.19 13.86 22.55
N TYR A 20 -4.96 14.58 21.73
CA TYR A 20 -5.77 15.72 22.17
C TYR A 20 -6.89 15.32 23.11
N PHE A 21 -7.57 14.20 22.83
CA PHE A 21 -8.63 13.66 23.68
C PHE A 21 -8.13 12.87 24.91
N ASP A 22 -6.81 12.89 25.18
CA ASP A 22 -6.16 12.12 26.27
C ASP A 22 -6.44 10.60 26.19
N ILE A 23 -6.79 10.11 24.98
CA ILE A 23 -6.98 8.67 24.71
C ILE A 23 -5.63 7.96 24.73
N LEU A 24 -4.60 8.61 24.19
CA LEU A 24 -3.22 8.14 24.26
C LEU A 24 -2.48 8.87 25.39
N PRO A 25 -1.70 8.16 26.21
CA PRO A 25 -0.88 8.80 27.23
C PRO A 25 0.13 9.74 26.57
N LYS A 26 0.27 10.95 27.14
CA LYS A 26 1.22 11.95 26.64
C LYS A 26 2.63 11.40 26.78
N ILE A 27 3.38 11.45 25.67
CA ILE A 27 4.72 10.89 25.58
C ILE A 27 5.65 11.72 26.47
N THR A 28 6.02 11.16 27.62
CA THR A 28 6.90 11.81 28.62
C THR A 28 8.39 11.56 28.36
N THR A 29 8.71 10.55 27.56
CA THR A 29 10.09 10.19 27.20
C THR A 29 10.21 10.01 25.68
N LEU A 30 11.12 10.78 25.07
CA LEU A 30 11.47 10.68 23.65
C LEU A 30 12.38 9.46 23.44
N PHE A 31 11.82 8.26 23.43
CA PHE A 31 12.56 7.06 23.04
C PHE A 31 12.54 6.92 21.51
N SER A 32 13.70 7.09 20.86
CA SER A 32 13.90 6.93 19.41
C SER A 32 13.88 5.45 18.97
N PHE A 33 12.73 4.80 19.08
CA PHE A 33 12.51 3.42 18.65
C PHE A 33 12.06 3.30 17.19
N TRP A 34 12.54 4.16 16.28
CA TRP A 34 12.14 4.12 14.86
C TRP A 34 12.45 2.78 14.17
N TYR A 35 13.34 1.98 14.75
CA TYR A 35 13.76 0.69 14.22
C TYR A 35 12.92 -0.48 14.75
N LEU A 36 12.06 -0.26 15.75
CA LEU A 36 11.16 -1.30 16.22
C LEU A 36 9.91 -1.40 15.34
N PRO A 37 9.34 -2.60 15.21
CA PRO A 37 8.04 -2.79 14.55
C PRO A 37 6.99 -1.93 15.26
N GLY A 38 6.15 -1.25 14.48
CA GLY A 38 5.14 -0.31 14.97
C GLY A 38 4.38 -0.77 16.23
N PRO A 39 3.86 -2.02 16.30
CA PRO A 39 3.17 -2.52 17.49
C PRO A 39 4.01 -2.51 18.78
N ILE A 40 5.31 -2.83 18.66
CA ILE A 40 6.22 -2.91 19.81
C ILE A 40 6.57 -1.50 20.30
N CYS A 41 6.80 -0.57 19.38
CA CYS A 41 6.99 0.85 19.71
C CYS A 41 5.79 1.40 20.47
N SER A 42 4.59 1.15 19.96
CA SER A 42 3.37 1.70 20.52
C SER A 42 3.03 1.12 21.89
N TYR A 43 3.40 -0.14 22.13
CA TYR A 43 3.32 -0.73 23.46
C TYR A 43 4.33 -0.12 24.44
N ALA A 44 5.58 0.09 24.00
CA ALA A 44 6.62 0.69 24.85
C ALA A 44 6.32 2.14 25.23
N VAL A 45 5.69 2.92 24.33
CA VAL A 45 5.39 4.34 24.53
C VAL A 45 4.03 4.56 25.20
N GLY A 46 3.02 3.76 24.85
CA GLY A 46 1.63 4.00 25.24
C GLY A 46 0.91 2.81 25.88
N GLY A 47 1.63 1.76 26.26
CA GLY A 47 1.07 0.55 26.87
C GLY A 47 0.05 -0.16 25.97
N MET A 48 -0.92 -0.84 26.60
CA MET A 48 -1.95 -1.62 25.89
C MET A 48 -2.84 -0.76 24.96
N ILE A 49 -3.08 0.50 25.31
CA ILE A 49 -3.92 1.42 24.52
C ILE A 49 -3.18 1.87 23.26
N GLY A 50 -1.88 2.16 23.35
CA GLY A 50 -1.03 2.44 22.19
C GLY A 50 -1.00 1.28 21.19
N LEU A 51 -0.91 0.04 21.69
CA LEU A 51 -0.98 -1.16 20.85
C LEU A 51 -2.32 -1.25 20.09
N LEU A 52 -3.44 -1.04 20.79
CA LEU A 52 -4.78 -1.10 20.22
C LEU A 52 -4.98 -0.02 19.14
N PHE A 53 -4.48 1.18 19.38
CA PHE A 53 -4.55 2.30 18.45
C PHE A 53 -3.74 2.03 17.17
N THR A 54 -2.54 1.45 17.29
CA THR A 54 -1.73 1.06 16.12
C THR A 54 -2.41 -0.03 15.31
N PHE A 55 -3.07 -0.99 15.96
CA PHE A 55 -3.87 -2.00 15.27
C PHE A 55 -5.07 -1.38 14.54
N PHE A 56 -5.73 -0.40 15.15
CA PHE A 56 -6.82 0.35 14.53
C PHE A 56 -6.36 1.09 13.27
N ILE A 57 -5.24 1.84 13.34
CA ILE A 57 -4.67 2.52 12.16
C ILE A 57 -4.27 1.51 11.09
N PHE A 58 -3.72 0.35 11.47
CA PHE A 58 -3.35 -0.70 10.53
C PHE A 58 -4.55 -1.24 9.76
N VAL A 59 -5.64 -1.57 10.45
CA VAL A 59 -6.89 -2.04 9.82
C VAL A 59 -7.49 -0.95 8.92
N LEU A 60 -7.50 0.30 9.38
CA LEU A 60 -8.00 1.41 8.59
C LEU A 60 -7.18 1.62 7.31
N SER A 61 -5.85 1.51 7.42
CA SER A 61 -4.94 1.55 6.28
C SER A 61 -5.23 0.43 5.29
N TRP A 62 -5.49 -0.79 5.77
CA TRP A 62 -5.88 -1.91 4.92
C TRP A 62 -7.18 -1.62 4.17
N ILE A 63 -8.22 -1.15 4.85
CA ILE A 63 -9.50 -0.82 4.23
C ILE A 63 -9.32 0.24 3.13
N ILE A 64 -8.51 1.27 3.40
CA ILE A 64 -8.22 2.32 2.41
C ILE A 64 -7.45 1.76 1.22
N TYR A 65 -6.44 0.91 1.44
CA TYR A 65 -5.61 0.36 0.37
C TYR A 65 -6.32 -0.69 -0.50
N TYR A 66 -7.25 -1.45 0.07
CA TYR A 66 -7.95 -2.54 -0.62
C TYR A 66 -8.60 -2.16 -1.96
N PRO A 67 -9.41 -1.08 -2.08
CA PRO A 67 -10.00 -0.70 -3.36
C PRO A 67 -8.94 -0.31 -4.40
N PHE A 68 -7.87 0.40 -3.99
CA PHE A 68 -6.79 0.79 -4.91
C PHE A 68 -5.99 -0.42 -5.38
N PHE A 69 -5.74 -1.38 -4.49
CA PHE A 69 -5.08 -2.63 -4.84
C PHE A 69 -5.89 -3.40 -5.88
N LYS A 70 -7.21 -3.53 -5.68
CA LYS A 70 -8.10 -4.22 -6.63
C LYS A 70 -8.15 -3.56 -8.01
N VAL A 71 -8.10 -2.23 -8.07
CA VAL A 71 -8.04 -1.49 -9.34
C VAL A 71 -6.70 -1.70 -10.03
N TYR A 72 -5.60 -1.64 -9.28
CA TYR A 72 -4.26 -1.85 -9.82
C TYR A 72 -4.07 -3.26 -10.37
N ASP A 73 -4.54 -4.28 -9.64
CA ASP A 73 -4.49 -5.68 -10.06
C ASP A 73 -5.19 -5.90 -11.41
N ARG A 74 -6.39 -5.33 -11.58
CA ARG A 74 -7.12 -5.37 -12.86
C ARG A 74 -6.34 -4.70 -14.00
N GLN A 75 -5.66 -3.59 -13.73
CA GLN A 75 -4.86 -2.89 -14.75
C GLN A 75 -3.64 -3.72 -15.18
N CYS A 76 -3.02 -4.46 -14.27
CA CYS A 76 -1.92 -5.37 -14.61
C CYS A 76 -2.40 -6.52 -15.50
N MET A 77 -3.51 -7.17 -15.13
CA MET A 77 -4.08 -8.27 -15.93
C MET A 77 -4.42 -7.83 -17.37
N GLN A 78 -4.98 -6.64 -17.54
CA GLN A 78 -5.28 -6.11 -18.89
C GLN A 78 -4.00 -5.84 -19.72
N LYS A 79 -2.94 -5.33 -19.07
CA LYS A 79 -1.65 -5.10 -19.75
C LYS A 79 -1.00 -6.41 -20.16
N GLU A 80 -1.05 -7.43 -19.31
CA GLU A 80 -0.54 -8.76 -19.61
C GLU A 80 -1.26 -9.37 -20.83
N GLU A 81 -2.59 -9.27 -20.89
CA GLU A 81 -3.38 -9.77 -22.02
C GLU A 81 -3.12 -9.00 -23.33
N GLU A 82 -2.96 -7.68 -23.26
CA GLU A 82 -2.57 -6.87 -24.43
C GLU A 82 -1.16 -7.20 -24.93
N ASP A 83 -0.22 -7.45 -24.03
CA ASP A 83 1.15 -7.77 -24.39
C ASP A 83 1.28 -9.17 -24.99
N GLU A 84 0.48 -10.14 -24.54
CA GLU A 84 0.37 -11.46 -25.19
C GLU A 84 -0.18 -11.34 -26.62
N LYS A 85 -1.27 -10.59 -26.81
CA LYS A 85 -1.86 -10.37 -28.15
C LYS A 85 -0.88 -9.67 -29.09
N LYS A 86 -0.09 -8.71 -28.59
CA LYS A 86 0.96 -8.05 -29.39
C LYS A 86 2.06 -9.03 -29.78
N LYS A 87 2.51 -9.91 -28.89
CA LYS A 87 3.51 -10.94 -29.21
C LYS A 87 3.00 -11.90 -30.29
N ASP A 88 1.76 -12.35 -30.19
CA ASP A 88 1.14 -13.22 -31.19
C ASP A 88 0.99 -12.55 -32.56
N GLN A 89 0.59 -11.27 -32.58
CA GLN A 89 0.53 -10.50 -33.82
C GLN A 89 1.92 -10.30 -34.43
N LEU A 90 2.93 -10.04 -33.60
CA LEU A 90 4.32 -9.91 -34.05
C LEU A 90 4.85 -11.24 -34.62
N ALA A 91 4.56 -12.37 -33.98
CA ALA A 91 4.93 -13.69 -34.46
C ALA A 91 4.26 -14.01 -35.80
N LYS A 92 2.95 -13.76 -35.92
CA LYS A 92 2.21 -13.92 -37.20
C LYS A 92 2.75 -13.02 -38.30
N ARG A 93 3.11 -11.78 -37.96
CA ARG A 93 3.63 -10.78 -38.91
C ARG A 93 5.07 -11.09 -39.35
N LYS A 94 5.89 -11.69 -38.49
CA LYS A 94 7.21 -12.22 -38.85
C LYS A 94 7.09 -13.43 -39.79
N ALA A 95 6.26 -14.42 -39.43
CA ALA A 95 6.01 -15.58 -40.26
C ALA A 95 5.44 -15.22 -41.65
N MET A 96 4.60 -14.18 -41.73
CA MET A 96 4.10 -13.68 -43.02
C MET A 96 5.19 -13.00 -43.85
N ARG A 97 6.11 -12.23 -43.23
CA ARG A 97 7.25 -11.62 -43.94
C ARG A 97 8.19 -12.68 -44.51
N GLU A 98 8.59 -13.67 -43.70
CA GLU A 98 9.44 -14.79 -44.15
C GLU A 98 8.82 -15.50 -45.35
N ARG A 99 7.51 -15.77 -45.30
CA ARG A 99 6.79 -16.43 -46.39
C ARG A 99 6.63 -15.59 -47.67
N THR A 100 6.77 -14.27 -47.56
CA THR A 100 6.73 -13.34 -48.71
C THR A 100 8.12 -13.14 -49.32
N GLU A 101 9.18 -13.33 -48.53
CA GLU A 101 10.58 -13.28 -48.97
C GLU A 101 11.04 -14.60 -49.64
N GLU A 102 10.39 -15.72 -49.32
CA GLU A 102 10.65 -17.04 -49.91
C GLU A 102 9.91 -17.32 -51.24
N ALA A 103 8.99 -16.45 -51.68
CA ALA A 103 8.16 -16.60 -52.89
C ALA A 103 8.60 -15.66 -54.02
#